data_AF-A0A897N853-F1
#
_entry.id   AF-A0A897N853-F1
#
_cell.length_a   1.000
_cell.length_b   1.000
_cell.length_c   1.000
_cell.angle_alpha   90.00
_cell.angle_beta   90.00
_cell.angle_gamma   90.00
#
_symmetry.space_group_name_H-M   'P 1'
#
loop_
_entity.id
_entity.type
_entity.pdbx_description
1 polymer ?
#
loop_
_entity_poly.entity_id
_entity_poly.type
_entity_poly.pdbx_seq_one_letter_code
_entity_poly.pdbx_strand_id
1 'polypeptide(L)'
;MRELHDEPHLEGRRITVQFLKEQVEERGLSPRTVADRHDLDVADVYRALTYYHDHPEEMRTIERQRQSAIEEHDHLTTDPDSVRD
;
A
#
# COMPACT_ATOMS: atom_id res chain seq x y z
N MET A 1 3.40 -1.68 -21.10
CA MET A 1 3.51 -0.93 -19.84
C MET A 1 2.51 -1.59 -18.91
N ARG A 2 2.95 -2.44 -17.96
CA ARG A 2 2.03 -2.99 -16.96
C ARG A 2 1.74 -1.85 -15.98
N GLU A 3 0.54 -1.29 -16.05
CA GLU A 3 0.03 -0.41 -15.01
C GLU A 3 -0.08 -1.28 -13.76
N LEU A 4 0.83 -1.09 -12.80
CA LEU A 4 0.63 -1.59 -11.45
C LEU A 4 -0.59 -0.84 -10.91
N HIS A 5 -1.75 -1.48 -11.10
CA HIS A 5 -3.06 -1.36 -10.47
C HIS A 5 -3.43 0.03 -9.91
N ASP A 6 -4.54 0.60 -10.40
CA ASP A 6 -5.26 1.75 -9.84
C ASP A 6 -5.78 1.46 -8.41
N GLU A 7 -4.90 1.20 -7.47
CA GLU A 7 -5.26 1.14 -6.05
C GLU A 7 -5.67 2.54 -5.57
N PRO A 8 -6.70 2.66 -4.71
CA PRO A 8 -7.07 3.90 -4.07
C PRO A 8 -5.85 4.55 -3.43
N HIS A 9 -5.52 5.75 -3.89
CA HIS A 9 -4.35 6.49 -3.48
C HIS A 9 -4.70 7.94 -3.18
N LEU A 10 -3.89 8.58 -2.34
CA LEU A 10 -4.03 10.00 -2.08
C LEU A 10 -3.85 10.81 -3.37
N GLU A 11 -4.72 11.79 -3.59
CA GLU A 11 -4.69 12.62 -4.79
C GLU A 11 -3.31 13.27 -4.99
N GLY A 12 -2.79 13.17 -6.22
CA GLY A 12 -1.46 13.70 -6.56
C GLY A 12 -0.28 12.91 -5.98
N ARG A 13 -0.52 11.75 -5.34
CA ARG A 13 0.52 10.95 -4.67
C ARG A 13 0.38 9.47 -4.98
N ARG A 14 1.51 8.76 -5.03
CA ARG A 14 1.56 7.30 -5.18
C ARG A 14 1.50 6.56 -3.84
N ILE A 15 0.79 7.14 -2.86
CA ILE A 15 0.65 6.57 -1.53
C ILE A 15 -0.75 5.98 -1.43
N THR A 16 -0.82 4.66 -1.35
CA THR A 16 -2.09 3.93 -1.35
C THR A 16 -2.76 3.95 0.02
N VAL A 17 -4.08 3.79 0.02
CA VAL A 17 -4.88 3.64 1.25
C VAL A 17 -4.41 2.41 2.03
N GLN A 18 -4.12 1.30 1.34
CA GLN A 18 -3.59 0.07 1.94
C GLN A 18 -2.27 0.32 2.68
N PHE A 19 -1.33 1.04 2.04
CA PHE A 19 -0.06 1.41 2.67
C PHE A 19 -0.28 2.18 3.98
N LEU A 20 -1.16 3.19 3.98
CA LEU A 20 -1.43 3.98 5.18
C LEU A 20 -2.04 3.15 6.31
N LYS A 21 -2.96 2.23 5.96
CA LYS A 21 -3.53 1.27 6.92
C LYS A 21 -2.43 0.38 7.53
N GLU A 22 -1.57 -0.22 6.71
CA GLU A 22 -0.48 -1.09 7.20
C GLU A 22 0.44 -0.33 8.18
N GLN A 23 0.82 0.89 7.83
CA GLN A 23 1.71 1.70 8.67
C GLN A 23 1.08 2.05 10.03
N VAL A 24 -0.21 2.41 10.05
CA VAL A 24 -0.88 2.86 11.28
C VAL A 24 -1.35 1.68 12.13
N GLU A 25 -2.05 0.73 11.54
CA GLU A 25 -2.75 -0.32 12.29
C GLU A 25 -1.89 -1.57 12.49
N GLU A 26 -1.07 -1.96 11.51
CA GLU A 26 -0.26 -3.18 11.63
C GLU A 26 1.11 -2.89 12.26
N ARG A 27 1.74 -1.78 11.86
CA ARG A 27 3.03 -1.35 12.42
C ARG A 27 2.89 -0.44 13.64
N GLY A 28 1.66 -0.06 14.00
CA GLY A 28 1.36 0.72 15.20
C GLY A 28 1.92 2.15 15.17
N LEU A 29 2.23 2.72 14.00
CA LEU A 29 2.69 4.10 13.91
C LEU A 29 1.53 5.05 14.14
N SER A 30 1.78 6.16 14.84
CA SER A 30 0.75 7.20 14.95
C SER A 30 0.47 7.83 13.57
N PRO A 31 -0.77 8.24 13.27
CA PRO A 31 -1.10 8.94 12.01
C PRO A 31 -0.21 10.16 11.76
N ARG A 32 0.13 10.91 12.82
CA ARG A 32 1.05 12.06 12.74
C ARG A 32 2.47 11.64 12.32
N THR A 33 2.98 10.56 12.89
CA THR A 33 4.31 10.03 12.51
C THR A 33 4.35 9.58 11.05
N VAL A 34 3.27 8.97 10.54
CA VAL A 34 3.17 8.60 9.13
C VAL A 34 3.11 9.85 8.25
N ALA A 35 2.31 10.84 8.64
CA ALA A 35 2.21 12.11 7.94
C ALA A 35 3.56 12.82 7.82
N ASP A 36 4.28 12.97 8.94
CA ASP A 36 5.60 13.62 8.97
C ASP A 36 6.64 12.90 8.08
N ARG A 37 6.62 11.57 8.04
CA ARG A 37 7.58 10.76 7.25
C ARG A 37 7.33 10.82 5.74
N HIS A 38 6.08 11.04 5.34
CA HIS A 38 5.66 11.00 3.94
C HIS A 38 5.20 12.36 3.41
N ASP A 39 5.48 13.44 4.16
CA ASP A 39 5.11 14.81 3.82
C ASP A 39 3.62 14.95 3.47
N LEU A 40 2.76 14.35 4.30
CA LEU A 40 1.30 14.35 4.15
C LEU A 40 0.64 15.30 5.14
N ASP A 41 -0.55 15.78 4.81
CA ASP A 41 -1.45 16.30 5.85
C ASP A 41 -1.93 15.12 6.71
N VAL A 42 -1.93 15.29 8.03
CA VAL A 42 -2.46 14.28 8.95
C VAL A 42 -3.96 14.01 8.69
N ALA A 43 -4.71 15.00 8.19
CA ALA A 43 -6.08 14.85 7.76
C ALA A 43 -6.22 13.89 6.57
N ASP A 44 -5.25 13.85 5.66
CA ASP A 44 -5.24 12.92 4.54
C ASP A 44 -5.02 11.48 5.01
N VAL A 45 -4.18 11.29 6.03
CA VAL A 45 -3.98 9.98 6.66
C VAL A 45 -5.29 9.49 7.28
N TYR A 46 -5.98 10.33 8.06
CA TYR A 46 -7.27 9.94 8.63
C TYR A 46 -8.33 9.68 7.57
N ARG A 47 -8.40 10.51 6.52
CA ARG A 47 -9.36 10.29 5.42
C ARG A 47 -9.11 8.97 4.70
N ALA A 48 -7.85 8.60 4.49
CA ALA A 48 -7.50 7.31 3.91
C ALA A 48 -7.93 6.15 4.82
N LEU A 49 -7.71 6.25 6.13
CA LEU A 49 -8.17 5.21 7.08
C LEU A 49 -9.69 5.11 7.10
N THR A 50 -10.42 6.24 7.05
CA THR A 50 -11.87 6.23 6.88
C THR A 50 -12.27 5.54 5.58
N TYR A 51 -11.64 5.88 4.46
CA TYR A 51 -11.91 5.22 3.18
C TYR A 51 -11.71 3.70 3.26
N TYR A 52 -10.61 3.24 3.86
CA TYR A 52 -10.31 1.82 4.04
C TYR A 52 -11.47 1.09 4.75
N HIS A 53 -11.93 1.66 5.87
CA HIS A 53 -12.97 1.04 6.70
C HIS A 53 -14.37 1.14 6.07
N ASP A 54 -14.62 2.16 5.25
CA ASP A 54 -15.88 2.31 4.51
C ASP A 54 -15.97 1.40 3.27
N HIS A 55 -14.83 0.90 2.75
CA HIS A 55 -14.76 0.11 1.52
C HIS A 55 -14.12 -1.30 1.69
N PRO A 56 -14.59 -2.13 2.65
CA PRO A 56 -13.91 -3.39 2.99
C PRO A 56 -13.96 -4.46 1.88
N GLU A 57 -14.91 -4.39 0.94
CA GLU A 57 -14.97 -5.31 -0.21
C GLU A 57 -13.95 -4.97 -1.29
N GLU A 58 -13.78 -3.68 -1.56
CA GLU A 58 -12.78 -3.14 -2.48
C GLU A 58 -11.37 -3.47 -1.97
N MET A 59 -11.09 -3.15 -0.69
CA MET A 59 -9.79 -3.42 -0.07
C MET A 59 -9.44 -4.91 -0.07
N ARG A 60 -10.40 -5.80 0.20
CA ARG A 60 -10.19 -7.25 0.08
C ARG A 60 -9.87 -7.70 -1.34
N THR A 61 -10.42 -7.03 -2.34
CA THR A 61 -10.16 -7.35 -3.75
C THR A 61 -8.77 -6.91 -4.17
N ILE A 62 -8.36 -5.72 -3.75
CA ILE A 62 -7.00 -5.20 -3.93
C ILE A 62 -5.98 -6.14 -3.30
N GLU A 63 -6.20 -6.56 -2.05
CA GLU A 63 -5.30 -7.48 -1.35
C GLU A 63 -5.11 -8.80 -2.12
N ARG A 64 -6.21 -9.38 -2.63
CA ARG A 64 -6.13 -10.58 -3.46
C ARG A 64 -5.37 -10.36 -4.77
N GLN A 65 -5.63 -9.24 -5.46
CA GLN A 65 -4.94 -8.92 -6.70
C GLN A 65 -3.43 -8.74 -6.48
N ARG A 66 -3.04 -8.04 -5.40
CA ARG A 66 -1.65 -7.86 -5.02
C ARG A 66 -0.96 -9.20 -4.73
N GLN A 67 -1.61 -10.08 -3.97
CA GLN A 67 -1.08 -11.42 -3.69
C GLN A 67 -0.90 -12.24 -4.97
N SER A 68 -1.89 -12.24 -5.87
CA SER A 68 -1.79 -12.93 -7.17
C SER A 68 -0.70 -12.35 -8.07
N ALA A 69 -0.49 -11.03 -8.08
CA ALA A 69 0.57 -10.38 -8.85
C ALA A 69 1.96 -10.73 -8.32
N ILE A 70 2.13 -10.84 -6.99
CA ILE A 70 3.36 -11.31 -6.36
C ILE A 70 3.63 -12.76 -6.77
N GLU A 71 2.64 -13.64 -6.68
CA GLU A 71 2.76 -15.05 -7.08
C GLU A 71 3.06 -15.21 -8.58
N GLU A 72 2.39 -14.44 -9.45
CA GLU A 72 2.63 -14.46 -10.89
C GLU A 72 4.04 -13.97 -11.24
N HIS A 73 4.68 -13.13 -10.41
CA HIS A 73 5.98 -12.53 -10.71
C HIS A 73 7.11 -13.02 -9.82
N ASP A 74 6.86 -14.02 -8.99
CA ASP A 74 7.86 -14.66 -8.12
C ASP A 74 9.05 -15.19 -8.94
N HIS A 75 8.77 -15.71 -10.15
CA HIS A 75 9.79 -16.20 -11.09
C HIS A 75 10.59 -15.11 -11.84
N LEU A 76 10.21 -13.83 -11.69
CA LEU A 76 10.87 -12.68 -12.35
C LEU A 76 11.70 -11.85 -11.36
N THR A 77 11.54 -12.07 -10.05
CA THR A 77 12.39 -11.46 -9.05
C THR A 77 13.65 -12.29 -8.92
N THR A 78 14.80 -11.74 -9.29
CA THR A 78 16.09 -12.38 -9.01
C THR A 78 16.30 -12.37 -7.50
N ASP A 79 16.36 -13.57 -6.93
CA ASP A 79 16.84 -13.72 -5.55
C ASP A 79 18.26 -13.13 -5.47
N PRO A 80 18.52 -12.14 -4.61
CA PRO A 80 19.84 -11.52 -4.49
C PRO A 80 20.93 -12.52 -4.06
N ASP A 81 20.58 -13.67 -3.49
CA ASP A 81 21.54 -14.75 -3.23
C ASP A 81 21.87 -15.56 -4.50
N SER A 82 21.06 -15.48 -5.57
CA SER A 82 21.35 -16.12 -6.87
C SER A 82 22.31 -15.33 -7.77
N VAL A 83 22.71 -14.11 -7.39
CA VAL A 83 23.70 -13.28 -8.12
C VAL A 83 25.11 -13.31 -7.50
N ARG A 84 25.34 -14.14 -6.48
CA ARG A 84 26.65 -14.34 -5.83
C ARG A 84 27.21 -15.73 -6.18
N ASP A 85 27.52 -15.95 -7.45
CA ASP A 85 28.41 -17.05 -7.89
C ASP A 85 29.45 -16.48 -8.89
#